data_AF-A0A942W7Z3-F1
#
_entry.id   AF-A0A942W7Z3-F1
#
_cell.length_a   1.000
_cell.length_b   1.000
_cell.length_c   1.000
_cell.angle_alpha   90.00
_cell.angle_beta   90.00
_cell.angle_gamma   90.00
#
_symmetry.space_group_name_H-M   'P 1'
#
loop_
_entity.id
_entity.type
_entity.pdbx_description
1 polymer ?
#
loop_
_entity_poly.entity_id
_entity_poly.type
_entity_poly.pdbx_seq_one_letter_code
_entity_poly.pdbx_strand_id
1 'polypeptide(L)' 'MSFNQYATIIAYIDDLAICEDDFGDLWYADIPESCAEPGAAIEIQILHRLNELPDSDQQSILRQIDAQTSQAGGV' A
#
# COMPACT_ATOMS: atom_id res chain seq x y z
N MET A 1 4.14 2.55 -22.84
CA MET A 1 3.72 1.62 -21.78
C MET A 1 2.50 2.24 -21.12
N SER A 2 1.34 1.56 -21.15
CA SER A 2 0.22 1.97 -20.30
C SER A 2 0.60 1.59 -18.88
N PHE A 3 1.01 2.58 -18.09
CA PHE A 3 1.10 2.39 -16.65
C PHE A 3 -0.31 1.99 -16.19
N ASN A 4 -0.43 0.92 -15.42
CA ASN A 4 -1.68 0.64 -14.75
C ASN A 4 -1.99 1.88 -13.91
N GLN A 5 -3.08 2.56 -14.27
CA GLN A 5 -3.45 3.85 -13.69
C GLN A 5 -4.06 3.67 -12.29
N TYR A 6 -4.12 2.43 -11.81
CA TYR A 6 -4.67 2.05 -10.52
C TYR A 6 -3.68 1.14 -9.78
N ALA A 7 -3.64 1.29 -8.46
CA ALA A 7 -3.08 0.32 -7.54
C ALA A 7 -4.22 -0.25 -6.68
N THR A 8 -3.99 -1.38 -6.05
CA THR A 8 -4.95 -2.01 -5.14
C THR A 8 -4.52 -1.76 -3.71
N ILE A 9 -5.44 -1.31 -2.87
CA ILE A 9 -5.17 -1.11 -1.45
C ILE A 9 -4.99 -2.48 -0.81
N ILE A 10 -3.86 -2.69 -0.13
CA ILE A 10 -3.53 -3.96 0.54
C ILE A 10 -3.59 -3.84 2.07
N ALA A 11 -3.35 -2.65 2.62
CA ALA A 11 -3.32 -2.40 4.06
C ALA A 11 -3.53 -0.92 4.37
N TYR A 12 -3.92 -0.63 5.61
CA TYR A 12 -3.92 0.72 6.18
C TYR A 12 -3.00 0.75 7.40
N ILE A 13 -1.95 1.56 7.36
CA ILE A 13 -0.85 1.56 8.32
C ILE A 13 -0.42 3.00 8.61
N ASP A 14 -0.31 3.39 9.88
CA ASP A 14 0.15 4.72 10.30
C ASP A 14 -0.63 5.86 9.62
N ASP A 15 -1.96 5.75 9.57
CA ASP A 15 -2.89 6.67 8.88
C ASP A 15 -2.69 6.76 7.34
N LEU A 16 -1.87 5.88 6.76
CA LEU A 16 -1.59 5.81 5.33
C LEU A 16 -2.18 4.54 4.71
N ALA A 17 -2.87 4.71 3.58
CA ALA A 17 -3.32 3.58 2.77
C ALA A 17 -2.17 3.06 1.93
N ILE A 18 -1.76 1.83 2.18
CA ILE A 18 -0.72 1.16 1.42
C ILE A 18 -1.36 0.40 0.26
N CYS A 19 -0.81 0.63 -0.92
CA CYS A 19 -1.33 0.11 -2.17
C CYS A 19 -0.22 -0.62 -2.92
N GLU A 20 -0.57 -1.70 -3.61
CA GLU A 20 0.32 -2.45 -4.48
C GLU A 20 -0.19 -2.32 -5.92
N ASP A 21 0.69 -2.00 -6.85
CA ASP A 21 0.35 -2.02 -8.27
C ASP A 21 0.65 -3.40 -8.90
N ASP A 22 0.17 -3.64 -10.12
CA ASP A 22 0.38 -4.90 -10.84
C ASP A 22 1.86 -5.31 -11.05
N PHE A 23 2.81 -4.36 -10.98
CA PHE A 23 4.24 -4.63 -11.08
C PHE A 23 4.86 -5.02 -9.72
N GLY A 24 4.11 -4.92 -8.62
CA GLY A 24 4.57 -5.20 -7.26
C GLY A 24 5.34 -4.05 -6.62
N ASP A 25 5.26 -2.82 -7.14
CA ASP A 25 5.74 -1.65 -6.43
C ASP A 25 4.73 -1.24 -5.35
N LEU A 26 5.26 -0.80 -4.20
CA LEU A 26 4.46 -0.33 -3.09
C LEU A 26 4.31 1.19 -3.12
N TRP A 27 3.07 1.61 -2.90
CA TRP A 27 2.64 3.00 -2.92
C TRP A 27 1.87 3.31 -1.64
N TYR A 28 1.79 4.58 -1.29
CA TYR A 28 1.01 5.05 -0.16
C TYR A 28 0.11 6.23 -0.54
N ALA A 29 -1.01 6.37 0.14
CA ALA A 29 -1.93 7.49 0.00
C ALA A 29 -2.32 8.03 1.38
N ASP A 30 -2.32 9.35 1.50
CA ASP A 30 -2.88 10.05 2.67
C ASP A 30 -4.40 10.17 2.47
N ILE A 31 -5.12 9.10 2.80
CA ILE A 31 -6.58 9.04 2.73
C ILE A 31 -7.13 8.52 4.06
N PRO A 32 -8.37 8.89 4.42
CA PRO A 32 -8.99 8.35 5.62
C PRO A 32 -9.18 6.84 5.53
N GLU A 33 -9.10 6.15 6.68
CA GLU A 33 -9.35 4.70 6.80
C GLU A 33 -10.69 4.28 6.15
N SER A 34 -11.72 5.13 6.24
CA SER A 34 -13.02 4.87 5.61
C SER A 34 -12.98 4.75 4.09
N CYS A 35 -11.93 5.27 3.43
CA CYS A 35 -11.67 5.10 2.00
C CYS A 35 -10.58 4.06 1.72
N ALA A 36 -9.80 3.67 2.73
CA ALA A 36 -8.69 2.73 2.61
C ALA A 36 -9.15 1.27 2.75
N GLU A 37 -10.12 0.88 1.93
CA GLU A 37 -10.68 -0.47 1.97
C GLU A 37 -9.74 -1.48 1.27
N PRO A 38 -9.25 -2.53 1.96
CA PRO A 38 -8.41 -3.55 1.33
C PRO A 38 -9.13 -4.23 0.15
N GLY A 39 -8.46 -4.30 -1.00
CA GLY A 39 -9.02 -4.79 -2.26
C GLY A 39 -9.67 -3.71 -3.13
N ALA A 40 -9.82 -2.48 -2.64
CA ALA A 40 -10.29 -1.37 -3.46
C ALA A 40 -9.19 -0.89 -4.42
N ALA A 41 -9.61 -0.47 -5.62
CA ALA A 41 -8.72 0.15 -6.61
C ALA A 41 -8.63 1.66 -6.38
N ILE A 42 -7.43 2.20 -6.42
CA ILE A 42 -7.13 3.62 -6.21
C ILE A 42 -6.22 4.14 -7.31
N GLU A 43 -6.48 5.37 -7.79
CA GLU A 43 -5.73 5.95 -8.90
C GLU A 43 -4.27 6.23 -8.52
N ILE A 44 -3.32 5.69 -9.28
CA ILE A 44 -1.88 5.87 -9.04
C ILE A 44 -1.44 7.33 -9.10
N GLN A 45 -2.25 8.21 -9.73
CA GLN A 45 -1.99 9.65 -9.83
C GLN A 45 -2.06 10.38 -8.49
N ILE A 46 -2.82 9.85 -7.53
CA ILE A 46 -2.93 10.42 -6.17
C ILE A 46 -2.03 9.69 -5.16
N LEU A 47 -1.31 8.67 -5.61
CA LEU A 47 -0.42 7.88 -4.78
C LEU A 47 1.00 8.44 -4.82
N HIS A 48 1.69 8.20 -3.72
CA HIS A 48 3.11 8.51 -3.54
C HIS A 48 3.89 7.20 -3.43
N ARG A 49 5.14 7.20 -3.89
CA ARG A 49 5.97 5.98 -3.82
C ARG A 49 6.40 5.77 -2.40
N LEU A 50 6.32 4.54 -1.90
CA LEU A 50 6.81 4.22 -0.55
C LEU A 50 8.26 4.70 -0.32
N ASN A 51 9.08 4.70 -1.38
CA ASN A 51 10.46 5.17 -1.34
C ASN A 51 10.63 6.68 -1.01
N GLU A 52 9.56 7.48 -1.06
CA GLU A 52 9.58 8.90 -0.68
C GLU A 52 9.52 9.10 0.84
N LEU A 53 9.05 8.08 1.59
CA LEU A 53 9.05 8.10 3.05
C LEU A 53 10.46 7.87 3.60
N PRO A 54 10.74 8.30 4.84
CA PRO A 54 11.98 7.97 5.53
C PRO A 54 12.18 6.46 5.64
N ASP A 55 13.44 5.99 5.61
CA ASP A 55 13.77 4.56 5.73
C ASP A 55 13.14 3.89 6.96
N SER A 56 13.00 4.63 8.06
CA SER A 56 12.37 4.11 9.29
C SER A 56 10.88 3.79 9.10
N ASP A 57 10.14 4.67 8.43
CA ASP A 57 8.72 4.47 8.13
C ASP A 57 8.54 3.37 7.10
N GLN A 58 9.36 3.36 6.04
CA GLN A 58 9.37 2.28 5.05
C GLN A 58 9.56 0.91 5.70
N GLN A 59 10.57 0.77 6.58
CA GLN A 59 10.81 -0.50 7.27
C GLN A 59 9.70 -0.87 8.25
N SER A 60 9.03 0.11 8.86
CA SER A 60 7.89 -0.14 9.73
C SER A 60 6.71 -0.69 8.92
N ILE A 61 6.37 -0.01 7.81
CA ILE A 61 5.30 -0.38 6.90
C ILE A 61 5.55 -1.77 6.30
N LEU A 62 6.74 -2.01 5.75
CA LEU A 62 7.10 -3.31 5.16
C LEU A 62 6.98 -4.46 6.17
N ARG A 63 7.42 -4.25 7.43
CA ARG A 63 7.26 -5.25 8.48
C ARG A 63 5.80 -5.50 8.84
N GLN A 64 4.96 -4.47 8.84
CA GLN A 64 3.54 -4.63 9.13
C GLN A 64 2.80 -5.34 7.98
N ILE A 65 3.15 -5.07 6.73
CA ILE A 65 2.63 -5.82 5.57
C ILE A 65 3.04 -7.29 5.65
N ASP A 66 4.33 -7.55 5.90
CA ASP A 66 4.86 -8.92 6.04
C ASP A 66 4.21 -9.69 7.19
N ALA A 67 3.97 -9.02 8.33
CA ALA A 67 3.24 -9.60 9.45
C ALA A 67 1.80 -9.96 9.07
N GLN A 68 1.10 -9.09 8.34
CA GLN A 68 -0.27 -9.33 7.88
C GLN A 68 -0.34 -10.46 6.84
N THR A 69 0.57 -10.49 5.86
CA THR A 69 0.62 -11.54 4.84
C THR A 69 0.95 -12.91 5.43
N SER A 70 1.85 -12.94 6.42
CA SER A 70 2.22 -14.16 7.15
C SER A 70 1.07 -14.75 7.96
N GLN A 71 0.10 -13.94 8.40
CA GLN A 71 -1.10 -14.42 9.08
C GLN A 71 -2.18 -14.93 8.12
N ALA A 72 -2.18 -14.51 6.85
CA ALA A 72 -3.15 -14.96 5.85
C ALA A 72 -2.75 -16.26 5.13
N GLY A 73 -1.47 -16.64 5.13
CA GLY A 73 -0.92 -17.78 4.39
C GLY A 73 -0.87 -19.13 5.13
N GLY A 74 -1.57 -19.29 6.25
CA GLY A 74 -1.50 -20.49 7.10
C GLY A 74 -2.73 -21.40 7.02
N VAL A 75 -2.98 -22.06 5.87
CA VAL A 75 -3.83 -23.27 5.78
C VAL A 75 -3.32 -24.26 4.75
#